data_AF-A0A661YPS6-F1
#
_entry.id   AF-A0A661YPS6-F1
#
_cell.length_a   1.000
_cell.length_b   1.000
_cell.length_c   1.000
_cell.angle_alpha   90.00
_cell.angle_beta   90.00
_cell.angle_gamma   90.00
#
_symmetry.space_group_name_H-M   'P 1'
#
loop_
_entity.id
_entity.type
_entity.pdbx_description
1 polymer ?
#
loop_
_entity_poly.entity_id
_entity_poly.type
_entity_poly.pdbx_seq_one_letter_code
_entity_poly.pdbx_strand_id
1 'polypeptide(L)'
;MKQYYSNLFLLAGSGRNVGKTTFCCNLIEKFSKENRITAIKVTDHFHDLQDQNIKYYHNSNDYIIAEEMDSAGTKDTSRYLASGADSSFIIISKREKFSEAIDKLSCIIDMDSNPIVMESGAFLELFRPKIAGFITDNSEITVNRGFDFVAHFENKKFDIELSEFSLHGNTWEFH
;
A
#
# COMPACT_ATOMS: atom_id res chain seq x y z
N MET A 1 -2.50 -10.53 20.27
CA MET A 1 -3.05 -10.91 18.95
C MET A 1 -2.92 -9.67 18.06
N LYS A 2 -2.41 -9.79 16.83
CA LYS A 2 -2.27 -8.62 15.94
C LYS A 2 -3.66 -8.10 15.56
N GLN A 3 -3.82 -6.78 15.51
CA GLN A 3 -5.04 -6.18 14.95
C GLN A 3 -5.20 -6.60 13.49
N TYR A 4 -6.43 -6.94 13.12
CA TYR A 4 -6.78 -7.50 11.82
C TYR A 4 -7.61 -6.52 11.00
N TYR A 5 -7.25 -6.33 9.73
CA TYR A 5 -7.95 -5.46 8.78
C TYR A 5 -8.51 -6.30 7.62
N SER A 6 -9.84 -6.49 7.59
CA SER A 6 -10.51 -7.33 6.59
C SER A 6 -10.58 -6.72 5.18
N ASN A 7 -10.36 -5.42 5.07
CA ASN A 7 -10.43 -4.62 3.84
C ASN A 7 -9.03 -4.22 3.32
N LEU A 8 -7.95 -4.72 3.90
CA LEU A 8 -6.59 -4.30 3.56
C LEU A 8 -5.87 -5.34 2.69
N PHE A 9 -5.44 -4.91 1.52
CA PHE A 9 -4.49 -5.58 0.64
C PHE A 9 -3.10 -5.00 0.87
N LEU A 10 -2.19 -5.79 1.41
CA LEU A 10 -0.82 -5.38 1.68
C LEU A 10 0.11 -5.91 0.59
N LEU A 11 1.03 -5.06 0.15
CA LEU A 11 2.12 -5.44 -0.75
C LEU A 11 3.48 -5.04 -0.18
N ALA A 12 4.32 -6.04 0.02
CA ALA A 12 5.74 -5.89 0.33
C ALA A 12 6.60 -6.34 -0.85
N GLY A 13 7.93 -6.30 -0.72
CA GLY A 13 8.81 -6.85 -1.74
C GLY A 13 10.30 -6.77 -1.42
N SER A 14 11.12 -7.39 -2.26
CA SER A 14 12.57 -7.61 -2.01
C SER A 14 13.44 -6.36 -2.06
N GLY A 15 12.92 -5.24 -2.57
CA GLY A 15 13.69 -4.00 -2.65
C GLY A 15 12.97 -2.87 -3.36
N ARG A 16 13.73 -1.84 -3.76
CA ARG A 16 13.25 -0.73 -4.60
C ARG A 16 13.14 -1.19 -6.05
N ASN A 17 12.19 -0.62 -6.80
CA ASN A 17 12.00 -0.86 -8.24
C ASN A 17 11.69 -2.32 -8.66
N VAL A 18 11.34 -3.19 -7.71
CA VAL A 18 10.94 -4.59 -7.98
C VAL A 18 9.49 -4.74 -8.48
N GLY A 19 8.79 -3.64 -8.77
CA GLY A 19 7.42 -3.69 -9.30
C GLY A 19 6.28 -3.46 -8.30
N LYS A 20 6.54 -3.27 -7.00
CA LYS A 20 5.50 -3.04 -5.98
C LYS A 20 4.50 -1.94 -6.34
N THR A 21 4.98 -0.71 -6.58
CA THR A 21 4.11 0.41 -6.96
C THR A 21 3.30 0.09 -8.21
N THR A 22 3.92 -0.58 -9.19
CA THR A 22 3.25 -0.95 -10.44
C THR A 22 2.14 -1.96 -10.20
N PHE A 23 2.36 -2.96 -9.34
CA PHE A 23 1.32 -3.91 -8.97
C PHE A 23 0.16 -3.22 -8.25
N CYS A 24 0.45 -2.37 -7.25
CA CYS A 24 -0.57 -1.58 -6.56
C CYS A 24 -1.39 -0.72 -7.54
N CYS A 25 -0.71 -0.01 -8.46
CA CYS A 25 -1.37 0.76 -9.52
C CYS A 25 -2.30 -0.09 -10.37
N ASN A 26 -1.84 -1.25 -10.88
CA ASN A 26 -2.67 -2.11 -11.72
C ASN A 26 -3.87 -2.67 -10.94
N LEU A 27 -3.68 -3.01 -9.66
CA LEU A 27 -4.75 -3.45 -8.78
C LEU A 27 -5.79 -2.34 -8.56
N ILE A 28 -5.35 -1.13 -8.23
CA ILE A 28 -6.21 0.05 -8.06
C ILE A 28 -6.99 0.31 -9.35
N GLU A 29 -6.32 0.34 -10.51
CA GLU A 29 -6.95 0.60 -11.81
C GLU A 29 -8.06 -0.41 -12.16
N LYS A 30 -7.86 -1.68 -11.80
CA LYS A 30 -8.86 -2.72 -12.00
C LYS A 30 -10.12 -2.48 -11.16
N PHE A 31 -9.96 -2.13 -9.88
CA PHE A 31 -11.06 -2.16 -8.92
C PHE A 31 -11.68 -0.79 -8.62
N SER A 32 -11.00 0.31 -8.94
CA SER A 32 -11.44 1.68 -8.64
C SER A 32 -12.70 2.12 -9.40
N LYS A 33 -13.00 1.48 -10.53
CA LYS A 33 -14.18 1.80 -11.35
C LYS A 33 -15.50 1.61 -10.60
N GLU A 34 -15.54 0.68 -9.66
CA GLU A 34 -16.74 0.33 -8.89
C GLU A 34 -16.58 0.60 -7.39
N ASN A 35 -15.37 0.96 -6.94
CA ASN A 35 -15.03 1.04 -5.51
C ASN A 35 -14.16 2.26 -5.22
N ARG A 36 -14.39 2.90 -4.07
CA ARG A 36 -13.53 3.98 -3.59
C ARG A 36 -12.33 3.38 -2.87
N ILE A 37 -11.20 3.31 -3.55
CA ILE A 37 -9.99 2.71 -2.98
C ILE A 37 -9.15 3.77 -2.28
N THR A 38 -8.76 3.50 -1.04
CA THR A 38 -7.73 4.28 -0.35
C THR A 38 -6.38 3.60 -0.54
N ALA A 39 -5.46 4.32 -1.17
CA ALA A 39 -4.09 3.87 -1.37
C ALA A 39 -3.16 4.43 -0.28
N ILE A 40 -2.26 3.62 0.26
CA ILE A 40 -1.34 4.05 1.31
C ILE A 40 0.07 3.55 0.99
N LYS A 41 1.04 4.45 0.96
CA LYS A 41 2.46 4.09 1.00
C LYS A 41 3.02 4.28 2.39
N VAL A 42 3.71 3.26 2.89
CA VAL A 42 4.49 3.34 4.13
C VAL A 42 5.97 3.19 3.80
N THR A 43 6.79 4.08 4.35
CA THR A 43 8.25 4.05 4.19
C THR A 43 8.95 4.55 5.44
N ASP A 44 10.19 4.12 5.66
CA ASP A 44 11.08 4.68 6.69
C ASP A 44 12.05 5.73 6.11
N HIS A 45 11.97 5.97 4.80
CA HIS A 45 12.79 6.95 4.10
C HIS A 45 12.26 8.36 4.32
N PHE A 46 12.85 9.08 5.29
CA PHE A 46 12.67 10.51 5.49
C PHE A 46 13.34 11.28 4.35
N HIS A 47 12.59 11.51 3.28
CA HIS A 47 12.92 12.50 2.26
C HIS A 47 12.09 13.76 2.49
N ASP A 48 12.60 14.91 2.07
CA ASP A 48 11.86 16.16 2.11
C ASP A 48 10.60 16.04 1.25
N LEU A 49 9.44 16.05 1.90
CA LEU A 49 8.12 16.16 1.27
C LEU A 49 7.81 17.63 0.89
N GLN A 50 8.81 18.36 0.38
CA GLN A 50 8.68 19.78 0.00
C GLN A 50 7.90 19.94 -1.30
N ASP A 51 6.61 19.61 -1.25
CA ASP A 51 5.68 19.72 -2.36
C ASP A 51 4.45 20.53 -1.92
N GLN A 52 4.02 21.47 -2.76
CA GLN A 52 2.83 22.30 -2.53
C GLN A 52 1.53 21.50 -2.69
N ASN A 53 1.59 20.34 -3.33
CA ASN A 53 0.44 19.48 -3.62
C ASN A 53 0.22 18.37 -2.59
N ILE A 54 0.73 18.55 -1.37
CA ILE A 54 0.56 17.60 -0.26
C ILE A 54 -0.20 18.27 0.89
N LYS A 55 -1.20 17.55 1.43
CA LYS A 55 -1.91 17.94 2.65
C LYS A 55 -1.38 17.17 3.84
N TYR A 56 -0.72 17.86 4.76
CA TYR A 56 -0.22 17.27 6.00
C TYR A 56 -1.33 17.11 7.04
N TYR A 57 -1.46 15.90 7.58
CA TYR A 57 -2.30 15.62 8.75
C TYR A 57 -1.48 15.48 10.03
N HIS A 58 -0.21 15.08 9.90
CA HIS A 58 0.76 15.05 10.97
C HIS A 58 2.16 15.25 10.38
N ASN A 59 3.00 16.07 11.02
CA ASN A 59 4.37 16.30 10.59
C ASN A 59 5.25 16.50 11.82
N SER A 60 6.17 15.56 12.06
CA SER A 60 7.09 15.58 13.19
C SER A 60 8.40 14.87 12.81
N ASN A 61 9.40 14.98 13.68
CA ASN A 61 10.68 14.27 13.51
C ASN A 61 10.57 12.74 13.67
N ASP A 62 9.42 12.25 14.11
CA ASP A 62 9.19 10.83 14.43
C ASP A 62 8.40 10.12 13.36
N TYR A 63 7.37 10.78 12.85
CA TYR A 63 6.60 10.33 11.70
C TYR A 63 5.86 11.49 11.02
N ILE A 64 5.47 11.25 9.78
CA ILE A 64 4.69 12.13 8.92
C ILE A 64 3.51 11.33 8.37
N ILE A 65 2.35 11.96 8.33
CA ILE A 65 1.16 11.47 7.63
C ILE A 65 0.68 12.59 6.72
N ALA A 66 0.61 12.31 5.43
CA ALA A 66 0.18 13.28 4.46
C ALA A 66 -0.62 12.62 3.33
N GLU A 67 -1.51 13.40 2.72
CA GLU A 67 -2.32 13.02 1.57
C GLU A 67 -1.79 13.72 0.32
N GLU A 68 -1.66 12.95 -0.74
CA GLU A 68 -1.35 13.45 -2.07
C GLU A 68 -2.60 14.10 -2.68
N MET A 69 -2.43 15.27 -3.27
CA MET A 69 -3.51 15.99 -3.95
C MET A 69 -3.27 16.09 -5.46
N ASP A 70 -2.12 15.61 -5.96
CA ASP A 70 -1.74 15.71 -7.37
C ASP A 70 -1.48 14.33 -8.00
N SER A 71 -2.32 13.99 -8.98
CA SER A 71 -2.23 12.78 -9.78
C SER A 71 -1.26 12.89 -10.98
N ALA A 72 -0.73 14.08 -11.29
CA ALA A 72 0.21 14.30 -12.38
C ALA A 72 1.68 14.16 -11.94
N GLY A 73 1.93 13.98 -10.64
CA GLY A 73 3.27 13.80 -10.08
C GLY A 73 3.92 12.46 -10.41
N THR A 74 5.22 12.35 -10.10
CA THR A 74 6.03 11.14 -10.34
C THR A 74 6.19 10.26 -9.10
N LYS A 75 5.70 10.72 -7.94
CA LYS A 75 5.71 9.97 -6.67
C LYS A 75 4.81 8.75 -6.76
N ASP A 76 5.07 7.75 -5.93
CA ASP A 76 4.23 6.56 -5.84
C ASP A 76 2.77 6.92 -5.46
N THR A 77 2.59 7.86 -4.54
CA THR A 77 1.27 8.36 -4.14
C THR A 77 0.52 9.05 -5.28
N SER A 78 1.21 9.87 -6.09
CA SER A 78 0.62 10.48 -7.30
C SER A 78 0.21 9.41 -8.31
N ARG A 79 1.03 8.39 -8.49
CA ARG A 79 0.72 7.26 -9.37
C ARG A 79 -0.51 6.47 -8.90
N TYR A 80 -0.71 6.30 -7.61
CA TYR A 80 -1.91 5.65 -7.09
C TYR A 80 -3.19 6.45 -7.43
N LEU A 81 -3.15 7.78 -7.28
CA LEU A 81 -4.26 8.64 -7.71
C LEU A 81 -4.49 8.57 -9.22
N ALA A 82 -3.42 8.58 -10.01
CA ALA A 82 -3.51 8.46 -11.46
C ALA A 82 -4.13 7.12 -11.89
N SER A 83 -3.94 6.05 -11.12
CA SER A 83 -4.58 4.74 -11.30
C SER A 83 -6.04 4.70 -10.82
N GLY A 84 -6.57 5.79 -10.27
CA GLY A 84 -7.98 5.90 -9.85
C GLY A 84 -8.23 5.67 -8.37
N ALA A 85 -7.21 5.70 -7.50
CA ALA A 85 -7.47 5.73 -6.06
C ALA A 85 -8.29 6.98 -5.70
N ASP A 86 -9.28 6.80 -4.82
CA ASP A 86 -10.12 7.90 -4.32
C ASP A 86 -9.32 8.83 -3.41
N SER A 87 -8.40 8.25 -2.65
CA SER A 87 -7.44 8.96 -1.80
C SER A 87 -6.09 8.23 -1.76
N SER A 88 -5.00 8.97 -1.56
CA SER A 88 -3.65 8.42 -1.58
C SER A 88 -2.81 9.07 -0.48
N PHE A 89 -2.35 8.26 0.46
CA PHE A 89 -1.60 8.71 1.62
C PHE A 89 -0.16 8.22 1.61
N ILE A 90 0.72 9.01 2.19
CA ILE A 90 2.07 8.58 2.58
C ILE A 90 2.21 8.64 4.10
N ILE A 91 2.75 7.56 4.66
CA ILE A 91 3.24 7.50 6.02
C ILE A 91 4.76 7.34 5.94
N ILE A 92 5.48 8.32 6.49
CA ILE A 92 6.91 8.20 6.73
C ILE A 92 7.09 8.02 8.23
N SER A 93 7.62 6.89 8.68
CA SER A 93 7.74 6.63 10.11
C SER A 93 8.99 5.85 10.44
N LYS A 94 9.62 6.19 11.57
CA LYS A 94 10.57 5.27 12.22
C LYS A 94 9.82 4.03 12.69
N ARG A 95 10.52 2.90 12.80
CA ARG A 95 9.91 1.60 13.11
C ARG A 95 9.21 1.60 14.48
N GLU A 96 9.83 2.23 15.47
CA GLU A 96 9.31 2.35 16.84
C GLU A 96 8.08 3.26 16.95
N LYS A 97 7.82 4.09 15.93
CA LYS A 97 6.67 5.00 15.86
C LYS A 97 5.57 4.54 14.91
N PHE A 98 5.78 3.40 14.26
CA PHE A 98 4.88 2.95 13.21
C PHE A 98 3.48 2.60 13.72
N SER A 99 3.36 1.97 14.90
CA SER A 99 2.04 1.72 15.51
C SER A 99 1.30 3.02 15.81
N GLU A 100 1.99 4.01 16.41
CA GLU A 100 1.42 5.33 16.69
C GLU A 100 0.97 6.04 15.41
N ALA A 101 1.72 5.90 14.32
CA ALA A 101 1.37 6.48 13.02
C ALA A 101 0.11 5.82 12.41
N ILE A 102 -0.06 4.51 12.52
CA ILE A 102 -1.27 3.80 12.07
C ILE A 102 -2.48 4.19 12.94
N ASP A 103 -2.30 4.27 14.26
CA ASP A 103 -3.35 4.73 15.17
C ASP A 103 -3.79 6.15 14.81
N LYS A 104 -2.84 7.06 14.53
CA LYS A 104 -3.14 8.42 14.08
C LYS A 104 -3.85 8.43 12.73
N LEU A 105 -3.47 7.57 11.79
CA LEU A 105 -4.15 7.43 10.50
C LEU A 105 -5.60 6.99 10.66
N SER A 106 -5.88 6.07 11.59
CA SER A 106 -7.26 5.61 11.88
C SER A 106 -8.18 6.71 12.44
N CYS A 107 -7.60 7.79 12.99
CA CYS A 107 -8.35 8.99 13.39
C CYS A 107 -8.58 9.97 12.23
N ILE A 108 -7.88 9.79 11.10
CA ILE A 108 -7.92 10.68 9.92
C ILE A 108 -8.85 10.09 8.85
N ILE A 109 -8.75 8.78 8.62
CA ILE A 109 -9.58 8.03 7.68
C ILE A 109 -10.29 6.88 8.37
N ASP A 110 -11.47 6.53 7.86
CA ASP A 110 -12.16 5.32 8.29
C ASP A 110 -11.49 4.09 7.66
N MET A 111 -10.56 3.52 8.43
CA MET A 111 -9.76 2.35 8.06
C MET A 111 -10.59 1.07 7.85
N ASP A 112 -11.87 1.05 8.19
CA ASP A 112 -12.76 -0.12 8.06
C ASP A 112 -13.82 0.05 6.96
N SER A 113 -13.98 1.26 6.39
CA SER A 113 -15.01 1.55 5.39
C SER A 113 -14.64 1.11 3.97
N ASN A 114 -13.58 1.70 3.42
CA ASN A 114 -13.17 1.54 2.03
C ASN A 114 -12.13 0.44 1.86
N PRO A 115 -12.05 -0.25 0.71
CA PRO A 115 -10.92 -1.11 0.39
C PRO A 115 -9.61 -0.33 0.45
N ILE A 116 -8.61 -0.91 1.11
CA ILE A 116 -7.28 -0.33 1.23
C ILE A 116 -6.28 -1.14 0.41
N VAL A 117 -5.47 -0.44 -0.38
CA VAL A 117 -4.25 -0.99 -1.00
C VAL A 117 -3.05 -0.32 -0.35
N MET A 118 -2.23 -1.09 0.35
CA MET A 118 -1.08 -0.59 1.09
C MET A 118 0.23 -1.16 0.56
N GLU A 119 1.18 -0.30 0.21
CA GLU A 119 2.56 -0.69 -0.01
C GLU A 119 3.36 -0.48 1.29
N SER A 120 3.88 -1.55 1.89
CA SER A 120 4.71 -1.46 3.10
C SER A 120 5.63 -2.66 3.27
N GLY A 121 6.86 -2.43 3.71
CA GLY A 121 7.81 -3.49 4.09
C GLY A 121 7.65 -4.00 5.53
N ALA A 122 6.98 -3.24 6.41
CA ALA A 122 6.97 -3.50 7.85
C ALA A 122 5.57 -3.78 8.43
N PHE A 123 4.49 -3.60 7.66
CA PHE A 123 3.11 -3.76 8.16
C PHE A 123 2.83 -5.13 8.76
N LEU A 124 3.29 -6.22 8.11
CA LEU A 124 3.09 -7.58 8.59
C LEU A 124 3.72 -7.86 9.96
N GLU A 125 4.67 -7.04 10.43
CA GLU A 125 5.32 -7.26 11.72
C GLU A 125 4.37 -6.97 12.88
N LEU A 126 3.47 -5.99 12.72
CA LEU A 126 2.61 -5.48 13.77
C LEU A 126 1.12 -5.80 13.55
N PHE A 127 0.70 -5.89 12.29
CA PHE A 127 -0.71 -5.99 11.91
C PHE A 127 -0.96 -7.19 11.00
N ARG A 128 -2.22 -7.57 10.85
CA ARG A 128 -2.66 -8.65 9.95
C ARG A 128 -3.61 -8.08 8.89
N PRO A 129 -3.22 -8.04 7.61
CA PRO A 129 -4.12 -7.68 6.52
C PRO A 129 -5.02 -8.85 6.13
N LYS A 130 -6.00 -8.59 5.25
CA LYS A 130 -6.82 -9.64 4.63
C LYS A 130 -6.03 -10.44 3.62
N ILE A 131 -5.22 -9.75 2.80
CA ILE A 131 -4.27 -10.34 1.86
C ILE A 131 -2.92 -9.64 2.04
N ALA A 132 -1.85 -10.42 2.00
CA ALA A 132 -0.48 -9.97 1.95
C ALA A 132 0.28 -10.60 0.77
N GLY A 133 0.74 -9.79 -0.16
CA GLY A 133 1.60 -10.20 -1.26
C GLY A 133 3.05 -9.78 -1.06
N PHE A 134 3.96 -10.53 -1.66
CA PHE A 134 5.37 -10.17 -1.77
C PHE A 134 5.82 -10.14 -3.22
N ILE A 135 6.28 -8.98 -3.71
CA ILE A 135 6.82 -8.84 -5.06
C ILE A 135 8.35 -8.95 -5.05
N THR A 136 8.90 -9.71 -5.97
CA THR A 136 10.35 -9.84 -6.14
C THR A 136 10.75 -9.93 -7.60
N ASP A 137 11.97 -9.50 -7.91
CA ASP A 137 12.63 -9.72 -9.21
C ASP A 137 13.58 -10.94 -9.15
N ASN A 138 13.71 -11.59 -8.00
CA ASN A 138 14.54 -12.78 -7.82
C ASN A 138 13.69 -14.05 -7.90
N SER A 139 13.82 -14.78 -9.02
CA SER A 139 13.12 -16.04 -9.29
C SER A 139 13.43 -17.18 -8.31
N GLU A 140 14.47 -17.06 -7.48
CA GLU A 140 14.78 -18.04 -6.44
C GLU A 140 13.88 -17.91 -5.21
N ILE A 141 13.23 -16.75 -5.01
CA ILE A 141 12.37 -16.50 -3.85
C ILE A 141 10.97 -17.05 -4.13
N THR A 142 10.73 -18.29 -3.71
CA THR A 142 9.43 -18.97 -3.90
C THR A 142 8.66 -19.19 -2.60
N VAL A 143 9.28 -18.93 -1.44
CA VAL A 143 8.70 -19.26 -0.13
C VAL A 143 7.86 -18.10 0.41
N ASN A 144 6.59 -18.37 0.76
CA ASN A 144 5.68 -17.39 1.34
C ASN A 144 5.94 -17.18 2.85
N ARG A 145 6.81 -16.22 3.21
CA ARG A 145 7.22 -15.96 4.61
C ARG A 145 6.13 -15.26 5.45
N GLY A 146 4.94 -15.86 5.55
CA GLY A 146 3.74 -15.27 6.16
C GLY A 146 2.96 -14.35 5.21
N PHE A 147 3.31 -14.37 3.92
CA PHE A 147 2.52 -13.76 2.84
C PHE A 147 1.56 -14.81 2.28
N ASP A 148 0.42 -14.37 1.74
CA ASP A 148 -0.53 -15.25 1.06
C ASP A 148 0.00 -15.67 -0.32
N PHE A 149 0.76 -14.79 -0.99
CA PHE A 149 1.43 -15.11 -2.26
C PHE A 149 2.79 -14.42 -2.42
N VAL A 150 3.61 -14.97 -3.31
CA VAL A 150 4.83 -14.36 -3.83
C VAL A 150 4.67 -14.25 -5.34
N ALA A 151 4.95 -13.08 -5.91
CA ALA A 151 4.88 -12.85 -7.35
C ALA A 151 6.19 -12.25 -7.87
N HIS A 152 6.60 -12.70 -9.04
CA HIS A 152 7.83 -12.30 -9.71
C HIS A 152 7.54 -11.22 -10.74
N PHE A 153 8.37 -10.17 -10.75
CA PHE A 153 8.29 -9.09 -11.73
C PHE A 153 9.50 -9.14 -12.66
N GLU A 154 9.28 -9.63 -13.88
CA GLU A 154 10.33 -9.72 -14.91
C GLU A 154 9.79 -9.20 -16.24
N ASN A 155 10.62 -8.47 -17.00
CA ASN A 155 10.26 -7.98 -18.33
C ASN A 155 8.92 -7.20 -18.38
N LYS A 156 8.65 -6.44 -17.31
CA LYS A 156 7.41 -5.66 -17.09
C LYS A 156 6.14 -6.51 -16.97
N LYS A 157 6.26 -7.78 -16.62
CA LYS A 157 5.14 -8.69 -16.39
C LYS A 157 5.23 -9.28 -14.99
N PHE A 158 4.06 -9.49 -14.40
CA PHE A 158 3.92 -10.30 -13.21
C PHE A 158 3.58 -11.73 -13.63
N ASP A 159 4.03 -12.71 -12.86
CA ASP A 159 3.66 -14.13 -13.01
C ASP A 159 2.34 -14.50 -12.31
N ILE A 160 1.65 -13.49 -11.77
CA ILE A 160 0.33 -13.59 -11.16
C ILE A 160 -0.65 -12.71 -11.93
N GLU A 161 -1.88 -13.20 -12.11
CA GLU A 161 -2.90 -12.49 -12.86
C GLU A 161 -3.84 -11.74 -11.92
N LEU A 162 -4.24 -10.51 -12.30
CA LEU A 162 -5.16 -9.73 -11.45
C LEU A 162 -6.58 -10.32 -11.38
N SER A 163 -6.88 -11.37 -12.14
CA SER A 163 -8.13 -12.14 -12.01
C SER A 163 -8.17 -13.03 -10.78
N GLU A 164 -7.02 -13.31 -10.15
CA GLU A 164 -6.94 -14.10 -8.91
C GLU A 164 -7.44 -13.31 -7.70
N PHE A 165 -7.66 -12.01 -7.84
CA PHE A 165 -8.21 -11.15 -6.80
C PHE A 165 -9.64 -10.76 -7.11
N SER A 166 -10.46 -10.66 -6.07
CA SER A 166 -11.78 -10.03 -6.14
C SER A 166 -12.01 -9.12 -4.93
N LEU A 167 -13.03 -8.28 -5.04
CA LEU A 167 -13.45 -7.36 -4.00
C LEU A 167 -14.96 -7.48 -3.82
N HIS A 168 -15.38 -7.91 -2.63
CA HIS A 168 -16.79 -8.08 -2.28
C HIS A 168 -17.15 -7.09 -1.18
N GLY A 169 -17.92 -6.06 -1.55
CA GLY A 169 -18.08 -4.88 -0.70
C GLY A 169 -16.73 -4.19 -0.53
N ASN A 170 -16.20 -4.17 0.69
CA ASN A 170 -14.87 -3.65 0.99
C ASN A 170 -13.81 -4.72 1.29
N THR A 171 -14.18 -6.00 1.22
CA THR A 171 -13.31 -7.11 1.62
C THR A 171 -12.62 -7.72 0.41
N TRP A 172 -11.29 -7.85 0.49
CA TRP A 172 -10.50 -8.49 -0.55
C TRP A 172 -10.55 -10.02 -0.47
N GLU A 173 -10.49 -10.69 -1.61
CA GLU A 173 -10.32 -12.15 -1.70
C GLU A 173 -9.22 -12.51 -2.70
N PHE A 174 -8.55 -13.63 -2.41
CA PHE A 174 -7.49 -14.23 -3.23
C PHE A 174 -7.83 -15.71 -3.41
N HIS A 175 -7.82 -16.20 -4.66
CA HIS A 175 -8.34 -17.52 -5.06
C HIS A 175 -7.25 -18.42 -5.62
#